data_AF-Q9RVX0-F1
#
_entry.id   AF-Q9RVX0-F1
#
_cell.length_a   1.000
_cell.length_b   1.000
_cell.length_c   1.000
_cell.angle_alpha   90.00
_cell.angle_beta   90.00
_cell.angle_gamma   90.00
#
_symmetry.space_group_name_H-M   'P 1'
#
loop_
_entity.id
_entity.type
_entity.pdbx_description
1 polymer ?
#
loop_
_entity_poly.entity_id
_entity_poly.type
_entity_poly.pdbx_seq_one_letter_code
_entity_poly.pdbx_strand_id
1 'polypeptide(L)'
;MSVPFRALRCRDEVAVFFLAAPGPLMKPEQVQAQMSRVLSSAIAELRDPRVPLIVTVERVHVTPDYGQARVYVSAIGADMPELLDALTHARGRLQRELSAHVRMRRTPTLEFHAADDQRFPAAPGSTW
;
A
#
# COMPACT_ATOMS: atom_id res chain seq x y z
N MET A 1 9.90 -24.26 16.28
CA MET A 1 10.12 -24.56 14.85
C MET A 1 9.56 -23.41 14.03
N SER A 2 10.37 -22.59 13.37
CA SER A 2 9.86 -21.56 12.44
C SER A 2 10.87 -21.18 11.37
N VAL A 3 10.35 -21.11 10.15
CA VAL A 3 10.99 -20.86 8.85
C VAL A 3 11.99 -19.69 8.83
N PRO A 4 13.18 -19.87 8.23
CA PRO A 4 14.04 -18.74 7.85
C PRO A 4 13.50 -18.08 6.57
N PHE A 5 13.31 -16.75 6.60
CA PHE A 5 12.82 -15.98 5.45
C PHE A 5 13.94 -15.84 4.40
N ARG A 6 13.93 -16.73 3.40
CA ARG A 6 14.98 -16.82 2.37
C ARG A 6 14.80 -15.72 1.33
N ALA A 7 15.49 -14.61 1.53
CA ALA A 7 15.52 -13.50 0.57
C ALA A 7 16.01 -13.97 -0.81
N LEU A 8 15.13 -13.88 -1.82
CA LEU A 8 15.49 -14.08 -3.22
C LEU A 8 15.59 -12.74 -3.95
N ARG A 9 16.62 -12.60 -4.77
CA ARG A 9 16.98 -11.37 -5.49
C ARG A 9 16.21 -11.21 -6.79
N CYS A 10 15.61 -10.03 -6.99
CA CYS A 10 15.54 -9.29 -8.26
C CYS A 10 15.69 -7.81 -7.85
N ARG A 11 16.70 -7.01 -8.22
CA ARG A 11 17.41 -6.79 -9.51
C ARG A 11 16.47 -6.22 -10.58
N ASP A 12 16.97 -5.19 -11.30
CA ASP A 12 16.19 -4.24 -12.10
C ASP A 12 15.36 -3.37 -11.11
N GLU A 13 15.60 -2.08 -10.81
CA GLU A 13 16.29 -0.93 -11.43
C GLU A 13 15.47 -0.03 -12.41
N VAL A 14 14.97 1.12 -11.94
CA VAL A 14 14.67 2.37 -12.69
C VAL A 14 14.61 3.54 -11.71
N ALA A 15 15.35 4.61 -12.00
CA ALA A 15 15.03 5.96 -11.54
C ALA A 15 13.72 6.42 -12.24
N VAL A 16 13.00 7.43 -11.79
CA VAL A 16 13.32 8.85 -12.08
C VAL A 16 12.65 9.75 -11.03
N PHE A 17 13.24 10.92 -10.83
CA PHE A 17 12.74 11.99 -9.98
C PHE A 17 12.21 13.13 -10.84
N PHE A 18 10.98 13.59 -10.61
CA PHE A 18 10.57 14.92 -11.07
C PHE A 18 9.46 15.49 -10.18
N LEU A 19 9.66 16.72 -9.70
CA LEU A 19 8.57 17.61 -9.27
C LEU A 19 8.09 18.39 -10.50
N ALA A 20 6.81 18.76 -10.49
CA ALA A 20 6.11 19.70 -11.39
C ALA A 20 5.52 19.15 -12.71
N ALA A 21 4.18 19.28 -12.78
CA ALA A 21 3.31 19.45 -13.94
C ALA A 21 3.17 18.30 -14.98
N PRO A 22 1.97 18.13 -15.59
CA PRO A 22 1.61 16.89 -16.28
C PRO A 22 2.13 16.82 -17.73
N GLY A 23 3.24 16.10 -17.93
CA GLY A 23 3.55 15.43 -19.19
C GLY A 23 2.82 14.08 -19.32
N PRO A 24 2.76 13.46 -20.51
CA PRO A 24 2.10 12.17 -20.74
C PRO A 24 2.90 11.02 -20.11
N LEU A 25 2.70 10.84 -18.80
CA LEU A 25 3.39 9.87 -17.96
C LEU A 25 2.36 8.92 -17.34
N MET A 26 2.81 7.70 -17.01
CA MET A 26 2.00 6.57 -16.53
C MET A 26 0.92 7.01 -15.52
N LYS A 27 -0.35 6.82 -15.88
CA LYS A 27 -1.51 7.33 -15.11
C LYS A 27 -1.40 6.98 -13.63
N PRO A 28 -1.76 7.87 -12.68
CA PRO A 28 -1.69 7.58 -11.24
C PRO A 28 -2.50 6.33 -10.86
N GLU A 29 -3.58 6.06 -11.57
CA GLU A 29 -4.40 4.84 -11.51
C GLU A 29 -3.57 3.55 -11.68
N GLN A 30 -2.57 3.54 -12.58
CA GLN A 30 -1.71 2.38 -12.81
C GLN A 30 -0.79 2.10 -11.62
N VAL A 31 -0.21 3.16 -11.03
CA VAL A 31 0.63 3.04 -9.83
C VAL A 31 -0.22 2.60 -8.64
N GLN A 32 -1.42 3.16 -8.47
CA GLN A 32 -2.39 2.75 -7.45
C GLN A 32 -2.78 1.27 -7.60
N ALA A 33 -3.09 0.80 -8.82
CA ALA A 33 -3.40 -0.60 -9.08
C ALA A 33 -2.22 -1.53 -8.79
N GLN A 34 -0.99 -1.16 -9.18
CA GLN A 34 0.23 -1.91 -8.85
C GLN A 34 0.46 -1.97 -7.34
N MET A 35 0.35 -0.85 -6.63
CA MET A 35 0.49 -0.79 -5.17
C MET A 35 -0.58 -1.63 -4.47
N SER A 36 -1.85 -1.56 -4.91
CA SER A 36 -2.94 -2.36 -4.37
C SER A 36 -2.68 -3.87 -4.51
N ARG A 37 -2.17 -4.30 -5.67
CA ARG A 37 -1.81 -5.70 -5.91
C ARG A 37 -0.69 -6.17 -4.97
N VAL A 38 0.38 -5.39 -4.86
CA VAL A 38 1.53 -5.69 -3.98
C VAL A 38 1.11 -5.74 -2.52
N LEU A 39 0.34 -4.75 -2.06
CA LEU A 39 -0.15 -4.69 -0.68
C LEU A 39 -1.10 -5.84 -0.35
N SER A 40 -1.99 -6.23 -1.27
CA SER A 40 -2.87 -7.39 -1.09
C SER A 40 -2.06 -8.67 -0.85
N SER A 41 -1.02 -8.92 -1.65
CA SER A 41 -0.12 -10.07 -1.45
C SER A 41 0.68 -9.96 -0.14
N ALA A 42 1.24 -8.78 0.16
CA ALA A 42 2.06 -8.58 1.36
C ALA A 42 1.25 -8.67 2.67
N ILE A 43 -0.03 -8.30 2.65
CA ILE A 43 -0.97 -8.47 3.78
C ILE A 43 -1.36 -9.95 3.92
N ALA A 44 -1.61 -10.68 2.82
CA ALA A 44 -1.90 -12.11 2.88
C ALA A 44 -0.72 -12.96 3.40
N GLU A 45 0.52 -12.49 3.26
CA GLU A 45 1.72 -13.11 3.83
C GLU A 45 2.05 -12.69 5.29
N LEU A 46 1.22 -11.83 5.88
CA LEU A 46 1.42 -11.31 7.22
C LEU A 46 1.02 -12.35 8.26
N ARG A 47 2.00 -12.81 9.04
CA ARG A 47 1.82 -13.84 10.09
C ARG A 47 1.48 -13.22 11.44
N ASP A 48 0.43 -12.41 11.48
CA ASP A 48 -0.04 -11.78 12.71
C ASP A 48 -1.40 -12.38 13.12
N PRO A 49 -1.59 -12.87 14.35
CA PRO A 49 -2.86 -13.48 14.78
C PRO A 49 -4.03 -12.50 14.86
N ARG A 50 -3.79 -11.18 14.86
CA ARG A 50 -4.83 -10.14 14.84
C ARG A 50 -5.35 -9.84 13.43
N VAL A 51 -4.61 -10.29 12.41
CA VAL A 51 -5.00 -10.10 11.01
C VAL A 51 -5.79 -11.34 10.59
N PRO A 52 -7.10 -11.22 10.31
CA PRO A 52 -7.90 -12.36 9.93
C PRO A 52 -7.43 -12.93 8.59
N LEU A 53 -7.70 -14.21 8.35
CA LEU A 53 -7.23 -14.91 7.15
C LEU A 53 -7.79 -14.33 5.83
N ILE A 54 -8.83 -13.48 5.90
CA ILE A 54 -9.50 -12.85 4.77
C ILE A 54 -9.54 -11.32 5.00
N VAL A 55 -8.46 -10.64 4.61
CA VAL A 55 -8.42 -9.17 4.45
C VAL A 55 -8.42 -8.84 2.96
N THR A 56 -9.25 -7.88 2.57
CA THR A 56 -9.33 -7.34 1.21
C THR A 56 -8.85 -5.90 1.20
N VAL A 57 -7.97 -5.55 0.24
CA VAL A 57 -7.64 -4.15 -0.06
C VAL A 57 -8.60 -3.68 -1.15
N GLU A 58 -9.51 -2.78 -0.81
CA GLU A 58 -10.53 -2.28 -1.75
C GLU A 58 -10.02 -1.10 -2.59
N ARG A 59 -9.19 -0.24 -2.01
CA ARG A 59 -8.67 0.96 -2.68
C ARG A 59 -7.33 1.36 -2.10
N VAL A 60 -6.44 1.86 -2.96
CA VAL A 60 -5.23 2.57 -2.55
C VAL A 60 -5.26 3.96 -3.18
N HIS A 61 -5.25 4.99 -2.34
CA HIS A 61 -5.13 6.39 -2.77
C HIS A 61 -3.73 6.91 -2.42
N VAL A 62 -3.04 7.50 -3.38
CA VAL A 62 -1.66 7.99 -3.22
C VAL A 62 -1.65 9.49 -3.49
N THR A 63 -1.04 10.26 -2.59
CA THR A 63 -0.84 11.71 -2.77
C THR A 63 -0.03 12.01 -4.04
N PRO A 64 -0.24 13.15 -4.72
CA PRO A 64 0.49 13.50 -5.95
C PRO A 64 2.02 13.50 -5.76
N ASP A 65 2.53 13.84 -4.57
CA ASP A 65 3.97 13.80 -4.24
C ASP A 65 4.52 12.40 -3.93
N TYR A 66 3.69 11.35 -3.98
CA TYR A 66 4.01 9.97 -3.56
C TYR A 66 4.55 9.86 -2.11
N GLY A 67 4.34 10.88 -1.27
CA GLY A 67 4.79 10.88 0.12
C GLY A 67 3.93 10.06 1.07
N GLN A 68 2.62 9.95 0.80
CA GLN A 68 1.65 9.23 1.62
C GLN A 68 0.73 8.38 0.74
N ALA A 69 0.33 7.22 1.25
CA ALA A 69 -0.58 6.31 0.58
C ALA A 69 -1.59 5.73 1.58
N ARG A 70 -2.87 6.02 1.35
CA ARG A 70 -4.01 5.54 2.13
C ARG A 70 -4.51 4.23 1.55
N VAL A 71 -4.54 3.20 2.38
CA VAL A 71 -4.91 1.83 2.03
C VAL A 71 -6.22 1.53 2.74
N TYR A 72 -7.28 1.41 1.96
CA TYR A 72 -8.62 1.07 2.44
C TYR A 72 -8.76 -0.44 2.49
N VAL A 73 -8.93 -0.98 3.70
CA VAL A 73 -9.03 -2.40 3.97
C VAL A 73 -10.40 -2.75 4.55
N SER A 74 -10.91 -3.92 4.18
CA SER A 74 -12.04 -4.57 4.83
C SER A 74 -11.66 -6.01 5.18
N ALA A 75 -12.28 -6.54 6.23
CA ALA A 75 -12.12 -7.94 6.58
C ALA A 75 -13.43 -8.51 7.12
N ILE A 76 -13.63 -9.81 6.90
CA ILE A 76 -14.85 -10.50 7.30
C ILE A 76 -14.62 -11.12 8.68
N GLY A 77 -15.41 -10.68 9.67
CA GLY A 77 -15.44 -11.29 11.00
C GLY A 77 -14.29 -10.92 11.94
N ALA A 78 -13.70 -9.73 11.79
CA ALA A 78 -12.69 -9.21 12.72
C ALA A 78 -12.97 -7.75 13.11
N ASP A 79 -12.52 -7.36 14.30
CA ASP A 79 -12.56 -5.98 14.77
C ASP A 79 -11.63 -5.09 13.93
N MET A 80 -12.22 -4.15 13.19
CA MET A 80 -11.49 -3.14 12.42
C MET A 80 -10.42 -2.40 13.24
N PRO A 81 -10.62 -1.94 14.50
CA PRO A 81 -9.56 -1.27 15.24
C PRO A 81 -8.35 -2.17 15.52
N GLU A 82 -8.55 -3.46 15.82
CA GLU A 82 -7.43 -4.39 16.05
C GLU A 82 -6.66 -4.70 14.76
N LEU A 83 -7.39 -4.85 13.64
CA LEU A 83 -6.80 -5.01 12.32
C LEU A 83 -5.96 -3.78 11.92
N LEU A 84 -6.48 -2.57 12.13
CA LEU A 84 -5.77 -1.32 11.82
C LEU A 84 -4.53 -1.14 12.69
N ASP A 85 -4.58 -1.51 13.98
CA ASP A 85 -3.41 -1.54 14.85
C ASP A 85 -2.35 -2.54 14.37
N ALA A 86 -2.77 -3.78 14.04
CA ALA A 86 -1.87 -4.82 13.53
C ALA A 86 -1.20 -4.42 12.19
N LEU A 87 -1.96 -3.83 11.26
CA LEU A 87 -1.42 -3.30 10.00
C LEU A 87 -0.47 -2.12 10.25
N THR A 88 -0.77 -1.26 11.23
CA THR A 88 0.11 -0.14 11.63
C THR A 88 1.44 -0.63 12.20
N HIS A 89 1.43 -1.70 13.00
CA HIS A 89 2.64 -2.40 13.45
C HIS A 89 3.39 -3.05 12.26
N ALA A 90 2.67 -3.70 11.34
CA ALA A 90 3.23 -4.32 10.14
C ALA A 90 3.69 -3.32 9.06
N ARG A 91 3.37 -2.03 9.19
CA ARG A 91 3.66 -0.96 8.22
C ARG A 91 5.09 -0.99 7.69
N GLY A 92 6.08 -1.19 8.56
CA GLY A 92 7.49 -1.25 8.16
C GLY A 92 7.84 -2.45 7.26
N ARG A 93 7.16 -3.60 7.46
CA ARG A 93 7.27 -4.76 6.55
C ARG A 93 6.56 -4.48 5.24
N LEU A 94 5.33 -3.97 5.29
CA LEU A 94 4.54 -3.65 4.09
C LEU A 94 5.23 -2.59 3.21
N GLN A 95 5.86 -1.58 3.82
CA GLN A 95 6.72 -0.61 3.11
C GLN A 95 7.94 -1.25 2.46
N ARG A 96 8.55 -2.27 3.09
CA ARG A 96 9.69 -2.99 2.52
C ARG A 96 9.29 -3.82 1.31
N GLU A 97 8.19 -4.56 1.38
CA GLU A 97 7.65 -5.30 0.23
C GLU A 97 7.23 -4.34 -0.90
N LEU A 98 6.55 -3.24 -0.55
CA LEU A 98 6.20 -2.18 -1.52
C LEU A 98 7.43 -1.61 -2.21
N SER A 99 8.51 -1.34 -1.46
CA SER A 99 9.79 -0.85 -2.01
C SER A 99 10.55 -1.89 -2.84
N ALA A 100 10.29 -3.18 -2.66
CA ALA A 100 10.90 -4.26 -3.43
C ALA A 100 10.17 -4.47 -4.78
N HIS A 101 8.85 -4.31 -4.79
CA HIS A 101 8.01 -4.53 -5.98
C HIS A 101 7.65 -3.26 -6.76
N VAL A 102 7.74 -2.08 -6.15
CA VAL A 102 7.40 -0.78 -6.76
C VAL A 102 8.60 0.14 -6.64
N ARG A 103 9.24 0.41 -7.78
CA ARG A 103 10.43 1.26 -7.86
C ARG A 103 10.02 2.73 -7.69
N MET A 104 10.19 3.25 -6.48
CA MET A 104 9.93 4.65 -6.15
C MET A 104 11.14 5.23 -5.41
N ARG A 105 11.49 6.49 -5.68
CA ARG A 105 12.62 7.16 -5.01
C ARG A 105 12.39 7.34 -3.51
N ARG A 106 11.14 7.47 -3.09
CA ARG A 106 10.70 7.49 -1.69
C ARG A 106 9.56 6.50 -1.55
N THR A 107 9.63 5.59 -0.60
CA THR A 107 8.50 4.73 -0.24
C THR A 107 7.47 5.59 0.48
N PRO A 108 6.19 5.63 0.05
CA PRO A 108 5.15 6.38 0.75
C PRO A 108 4.97 5.87 2.19
N THR A 109 4.56 6.77 3.07
CA THR A 109 4.00 6.36 4.37
C THR A 109 2.65 5.71 4.13
N LEU A 110 2.49 4.44 4.53
CA LEU A 110 1.21 3.75 4.46
C LEU A 110 0.35 4.15 5.66
N GLU A 111 -0.84 4.66 5.38
CA GLU A 111 -1.93 4.90 6.35
C GLU A 111 -3.03 3.86 6.07
N PHE A 112 -3.53 3.18 7.11
CA PHE A 112 -4.58 2.17 6.97
C PHE A 112 -5.93 2.74 7.43
N HIS A 113 -6.96 2.54 6.61
CA HIS A 113 -8.33 2.99 6.87
C HIS A 113 -9.30 1.83 6.66
N ALA A 114 -10.41 1.81 7.40
CA ALA A 114 -11.51 0.91 7.09
C ALA A 114 -12.14 1.29 5.73
N ALA A 115 -12.59 0.32 4.94
CA ALA A 115 -13.20 0.59 3.63
C ALA A 115 -14.48 1.45 3.70
N ASP A 116 -15.18 1.43 4.84
CA ASP A 116 -16.35 2.27 5.13
C ASP A 116 -15.99 3.75 5.42
N ASP A 117 -14.70 4.10 5.59
CA ASP A 117 -14.25 5.49 5.77
C ASP A 117 -14.35 6.27 4.45
N GLN A 118 -15.57 6.66 4.07
CA GLN A 118 -15.88 7.46 2.88
C GLN A 118 -15.34 8.91 2.92
N ARG A 119 -14.50 9.24 3.91
CA ARG A 119 -13.98 10.59 4.17
C ARG A 119 -13.14 11.17 3.02
N PHE A 120 -12.75 10.37 2.02
CA PHE A 120 -12.18 10.87 0.77
C PHE A 120 -13.13 10.65 -0.42
N PRO A 121 -13.77 11.72 -0.94
CA PRO A 121 -14.42 11.64 -2.25
C PRO A 121 -13.36 11.33 -3.31
N ALA A 122 -13.70 10.45 -4.26
CA ALA A 122 -12.84 10.21 -5.42
C ALA A 122 -12.73 11.51 -6.23
N ALA A 123 -11.59 12.20 -6.12
CA ALA A 123 -11.45 13.59 -6.56
C ALA A 123 -11.63 13.74 -8.08
N PRO A 124 -12.64 14.48 -8.56
CA PRO A 124 -12.67 14.94 -9.94
C PRO A 124 -11.73 16.15 -10.09
N GLY A 125 -10.46 15.90 -10.41
CA GLY A 125 -9.53 16.93 -10.89
C GLY A 125 -9.05 17.98 -9.89
N SER A 126 -8.99 17.67 -8.59
CA SER A 126 -8.62 18.64 -7.55
C SER A 126 -7.11 18.97 -7.53
N THR A 127 -6.80 20.24 -7.79
CA THR A 127 -5.48 20.85 -7.61
C THR A 127 -5.23 21.13 -6.12
N TRP A 128 -4.04 20.75 -5.63
CA TRP A 128 -3.37 21.29 -4.44
C TRP A 128 -1.87 21.37 -4.74
#